data_AF-A0A2V7HHN6-F1
#
_entry.id   AF-A0A2V7HHN6-F1
#
_cell.length_a   1.000
_cell.length_b   1.000
_cell.length_c   1.000
_cell.angle_alpha   90.00
_cell.angle_beta   90.00
_cell.angle_gamma   90.00
#
_symmetry.space_group_name_H-M   'P 1'
#
loop_
_entity.id
_entity.type
_entity.pdbx_description
1 polymer ?
#
loop_
_entity_poly.entity_id
_entity_poly.type
_entity_poly.pdbx_seq_one_letter_code
_entity_poly.pdbx_strand_id
1 'polypeptide(L)'
;MDESMIARQDAYIEKTDVWARLSAPVPSAAISWRQDGKVTARDGKYFARFVAYIEANTVRERLDAVVPGEWDLTLDLLPTLVGDDADGAQISFKARLQILGVIREDVGTGRDYKQASTDAFKRAAVRFGVANELYAYEQNWVEIDGDGKYARPVEDPQAAYVRRYGKPDVIHVQANGTPTVAGPVPTSILTDGETVSCPKCGGRMWDNRLTKRNPRAPDYKCQNRSCDGVIWPAKGAPTN
;
A
#
# COMPACT_ATOMS: atom_id res chain seq x y z
N MET A 1 31.66 -18.48 26.99
CA MET A 1 30.74 -17.35 26.70
C MET A 1 30.67 -17.25 25.19
N ASP A 2 30.22 -18.30 24.53
CA ASP A 2 28.85 -18.64 24.12
C ASP A 2 28.39 -17.88 22.87
N GLU A 3 29.06 -18.21 21.76
CA GLU A 3 28.72 -17.86 20.38
C GLU A 3 27.27 -18.21 20.02
N SER A 4 26.68 -19.23 20.67
CA SER A 4 25.31 -19.66 20.42
C SER A 4 24.25 -18.69 20.97
N MET A 5 24.61 -17.91 21.99
CA MET A 5 23.74 -16.86 22.55
C MET A 5 23.75 -15.60 21.68
N ILE A 6 24.88 -15.27 21.04
CA ILE A 6 24.99 -14.13 20.12
C ILE A 6 24.18 -14.39 18.84
N ALA A 7 24.31 -15.57 18.23
CA ALA A 7 23.58 -15.93 17.01
C ALA A 7 22.04 -15.94 17.18
N ARG A 8 21.54 -16.33 18.37
CA ARG A 8 20.10 -16.30 18.68
C ARG A 8 19.58 -14.87 18.89
N GLN A 9 20.39 -14.01 19.49
CA GLN A 9 20.04 -12.60 19.70
C GLN A 9 20.03 -11.85 18.37
N ASP A 10 21.01 -12.06 17.51
CA ASP A 10 21.14 -11.41 16.19
C ASP A 10 19.98 -11.80 15.25
N ALA A 11 19.64 -13.09 15.17
CA ALA A 11 18.51 -13.57 14.37
C ALA A 11 17.13 -13.07 14.89
N TYR A 12 17.02 -12.75 16.18
CA TYR A 12 15.81 -12.20 16.78
C TYR A 12 15.68 -10.69 16.51
N ILE A 13 16.79 -9.95 16.53
CA ILE A 13 16.84 -8.53 16.19
C ILE A 13 16.49 -8.33 14.71
N GLU A 14 17.00 -9.17 13.80
CA GLU A 14 16.63 -9.13 12.37
C GLU A 14 15.14 -9.39 12.13
N LYS A 15 14.54 -10.36 12.82
CA LYS A 15 13.09 -10.64 12.69
C LYS A 15 12.22 -9.50 13.22
N THR A 16 12.64 -8.84 14.29
CA THR A 16 11.88 -7.71 14.86
C THR A 16 11.90 -6.50 13.94
N ASP A 17 13.02 -6.25 13.26
CA ASP A 17 13.13 -5.24 12.21
C ASP A 17 12.21 -5.53 11.02
N VAL A 18 12.10 -6.79 10.60
CA VAL A 18 11.19 -7.18 9.51
C VAL A 18 9.73 -6.81 9.80
N TRP A 19 9.21 -7.13 10.99
CA TRP A 19 7.82 -6.82 11.33
C TRP A 19 7.58 -5.31 11.45
N ALA A 20 8.56 -4.56 11.95
CA ALA A 20 8.51 -3.11 11.99
C ALA A 20 8.48 -2.51 10.57
N ARG A 21 9.31 -3.01 9.66
CA ARG A 21 9.36 -2.58 8.25
C ARG A 21 8.12 -2.95 7.47
N LEU A 22 7.53 -4.12 7.72
CA LEU A 22 6.24 -4.51 7.13
C LEU A 22 5.09 -3.63 7.63
N SER A 23 5.12 -3.22 8.90
CA SER A 23 4.10 -2.35 9.50
C SER A 23 4.36 -0.85 9.33
N ALA A 24 5.47 -0.46 8.69
CA ALA A 24 5.79 0.94 8.44
C ALA A 24 4.65 1.67 7.70
N PRO A 25 4.33 2.93 8.01
CA PRO A 25 3.21 3.63 7.39
C PRO A 25 3.26 3.64 5.85
N VAL A 26 2.13 3.39 5.21
CA VAL A 26 1.99 3.46 3.76
C VAL A 26 2.06 4.93 3.31
N PRO A 27 2.85 5.24 2.26
CA PRO A 27 2.86 6.59 1.70
C PRO A 27 1.46 7.00 1.24
N SER A 28 1.04 8.24 1.54
CA SER A 28 -0.28 8.74 1.16
C SER A 28 -0.59 8.62 -0.33
N ALA A 29 0.42 8.72 -1.19
CA ALA A 29 0.28 8.53 -2.64
C ALA A 29 -0.07 7.10 -3.08
N ALA A 30 0.13 6.10 -2.22
CA ALA A 30 -0.25 4.72 -2.46
C ALA A 30 -1.64 4.37 -1.89
N ILE A 31 -2.27 5.31 -1.18
CA ILE A 31 -3.62 5.18 -0.63
C ILE A 31 -4.63 5.63 -1.69
N SER A 32 -5.53 4.72 -2.01
CA SER A 32 -6.66 4.94 -2.90
C SER A 32 -7.95 5.00 -2.09
N TRP A 33 -8.99 5.60 -2.67
CA TRP A 33 -10.30 5.74 -2.04
C TRP A 33 -11.36 5.12 -2.92
N ARG A 34 -12.22 4.29 -2.32
CA ARG A 34 -13.39 3.72 -3.01
C ARG A 34 -14.66 4.07 -2.25
N GLN A 35 -15.74 4.24 -2.99
CA GLN A 35 -17.07 4.35 -2.39
C GLN A 35 -17.44 3.05 -1.67
N ASP A 36 -18.03 3.19 -0.48
CA ASP A 36 -18.51 2.09 0.34
C ASP A 36 -19.92 2.40 0.87
N GLY A 37 -20.87 1.50 0.60
CA GLY A 37 -22.28 1.66 0.97
C GLY A 37 -23.11 2.56 0.03
N LYS A 38 -24.36 2.82 0.46
CA LYS A 38 -25.37 3.55 -0.32
C LYS A 38 -25.15 5.07 -0.25
N VAL A 39 -25.52 5.74 -1.34
CA VAL A 39 -25.57 7.20 -1.41
C VAL A 39 -26.66 7.72 -0.46
N THR A 40 -26.37 8.79 0.26
CA THR A 40 -27.32 9.50 1.13
C THR A 40 -27.63 10.87 0.54
N ALA A 41 -28.91 11.20 0.38
CA ALA A 41 -29.35 12.52 -0.07
C ALA A 41 -29.60 13.42 1.15
N ARG A 42 -29.08 14.65 1.11
CA ARG A 42 -29.28 15.67 2.14
C ARG A 42 -29.26 17.06 1.52
N ASP A 43 -30.27 17.88 1.81
CA ASP A 43 -30.33 19.30 1.40
C ASP A 43 -30.12 19.51 -0.12
N GLY A 44 -30.69 18.63 -0.94
CA GLY A 44 -30.57 18.67 -2.41
C GLY A 44 -29.21 18.21 -2.96
N LYS A 45 -28.33 17.67 -2.10
CA LYS A 45 -27.01 17.14 -2.45
C LYS A 45 -26.91 15.65 -2.15
N TYR A 46 -25.97 14.99 -2.81
CA TYR A 46 -25.70 13.56 -2.65
C TYR A 46 -24.35 13.36 -1.97
N PHE A 47 -24.31 12.48 -0.98
CA PHE A 47 -23.09 12.14 -0.24
C PHE A 47 -22.86 10.64 -0.29
N ALA A 48 -21.61 10.24 -0.48
CA ALA A 48 -21.17 8.86 -0.33
C ALA A 48 -20.03 8.76 0.68
N ARG A 49 -19.97 7.60 1.33
CA ARG A 49 -18.86 7.26 2.21
C ARG A 49 -17.72 6.66 1.38
N PHE A 50 -16.52 7.14 1.61
CA PHE A 50 -15.30 6.64 1.00
C PHE A 50 -14.43 5.95 2.04
N VAL A 51 -13.86 4.81 1.66
CA VAL A 51 -12.94 4.03 2.50
C VAL A 51 -11.58 3.98 1.84
N ALA A 52 -10.55 4.24 2.64
CA ALA A 52 -9.16 4.15 2.22
C ALA A 52 -8.76 2.69 2.01
N TYR A 53 -7.99 2.42 0.96
CA TYR A 53 -7.46 1.10 0.68
C TYR A 53 -6.15 1.22 -0.10
N ILE A 54 -5.35 0.15 -0.07
CA ILE A 54 -4.19 0.01 -0.95
C ILE A 54 -4.45 -1.02 -2.03
N GLU A 55 -3.77 -0.86 -3.15
CA GLU A 55 -3.73 -1.85 -4.21
C GLU A 55 -2.91 -3.08 -3.80
N ALA A 56 -3.21 -4.25 -4.36
CA ALA A 56 -2.42 -5.46 -4.05
C ALA A 56 -0.95 -5.34 -4.49
N ASN A 57 -0.66 -4.52 -5.50
CA ASN A 57 0.72 -4.24 -5.90
C ASN A 57 1.50 -3.56 -4.77
N THR A 58 0.88 -2.64 -4.02
CA THR A 58 1.51 -1.99 -2.86
C THR A 58 1.91 -3.01 -1.80
N VAL A 59 1.07 -4.03 -1.55
CA VAL A 59 1.40 -5.13 -0.64
C VAL A 59 2.57 -5.94 -1.19
N ARG A 60 2.50 -6.37 -2.45
CA ARG A 60 3.54 -7.19 -3.08
C ARG A 60 4.91 -6.51 -3.07
N GLU A 61 4.96 -5.25 -3.50
CA GLU A 61 6.19 -4.46 -3.51
C GLU A 61 6.78 -4.29 -2.10
N ARG A 62 5.93 -4.15 -1.08
CA ARG A 62 6.39 -4.10 0.31
C ARG A 62 6.97 -5.44 0.77
N LEU A 63 6.31 -6.55 0.46
CA LEU A 63 6.83 -7.88 0.77
C LEU A 63 8.17 -8.12 0.07
N ASP A 64 8.26 -7.83 -1.23
CA ASP A 64 9.49 -7.99 -2.02
C ASP A 64 10.63 -7.09 -1.51
N ALA A 65 10.33 -5.88 -1.02
CA ALA A 65 11.34 -4.97 -0.49
C ALA A 65 11.83 -5.34 0.93
N VAL A 66 10.99 -5.98 1.75
CA VAL A 66 11.32 -6.28 3.16
C VAL A 66 11.77 -7.72 3.35
N VAL A 67 11.17 -8.67 2.63
CA VAL A 67 11.42 -10.12 2.73
C VAL A 67 11.53 -10.76 1.34
N PRO A 68 12.49 -10.32 0.49
CA PRO A 68 12.64 -10.80 -0.88
C PRO A 68 12.83 -12.32 -0.92
N GLY A 69 11.95 -13.04 -1.63
CA GLY A 69 12.03 -14.50 -1.78
C GLY A 69 11.61 -15.31 -0.54
N GLU A 70 11.28 -14.64 0.57
CA GLU A 70 10.97 -15.26 1.87
C GLU A 70 9.49 -15.14 2.26
N TRP A 71 8.62 -14.95 1.26
CA TRP A 71 7.17 -14.95 1.43
C TRP A 71 6.48 -15.85 0.40
N ASP A 72 5.39 -16.47 0.82
CA ASP A 72 4.56 -17.33 -0.02
C ASP A 72 3.07 -17.10 0.25
N LEU A 73 2.25 -17.22 -0.79
CA LEU A 73 0.81 -17.02 -0.74
C LEU A 73 0.09 -18.23 -1.33
N THR A 74 -0.70 -18.90 -0.51
CA THR A 74 -1.69 -19.89 -0.98
C THR A 74 -3.09 -19.28 -0.92
N LEU A 75 -3.89 -19.54 -1.96
CA LEU A 75 -5.28 -19.09 -2.07
C LEU A 75 -6.20 -20.28 -2.29
N ASP A 76 -7.09 -20.51 -1.34
CA ASP A 76 -8.09 -21.56 -1.41
C ASP A 76 -9.46 -20.95 -1.70
N LEU A 77 -10.10 -21.37 -2.80
CA LEU A 77 -11.47 -20.98 -3.09
C LEU A 77 -12.39 -21.58 -2.03
N LEU A 78 -13.17 -20.74 -1.36
CA LEU A 78 -14.17 -21.17 -0.39
C LEU A 78 -15.51 -21.43 -1.10
N PRO A 79 -16.37 -22.29 -0.52
CA PRO A 79 -17.71 -22.51 -1.04
C PRO A 79 -18.46 -21.18 -1.20
N THR A 80 -19.08 -21.00 -2.36
CA THR A 80 -19.97 -19.87 -2.60
C THR A 80 -21.14 -19.94 -1.64
N LEU A 81 -21.26 -18.94 -0.76
CA LEU A 81 -22.45 -18.78 0.05
C LEU A 81 -23.48 -18.05 -0.81
N VAL A 82 -24.65 -18.66 -0.96
CA VAL A 82 -25.80 -17.98 -1.55
C VAL A 82 -26.27 -16.97 -0.50
N GLY A 83 -26.03 -15.68 -0.75
CA GLY A 83 -26.59 -14.63 0.10
C GLY A 83 -28.10 -14.52 -0.10
N ASP A 84 -28.82 -14.11 0.94
CA ASP A 84 -30.25 -13.78 0.87
C ASP A 84 -30.54 -12.50 0.05
N ASP A 85 -29.49 -11.75 -0.30
CA ASP A 85 -29.61 -10.48 -1.01
C ASP A 85 -29.61 -10.66 -2.54
N ALA A 86 -30.43 -9.85 -3.21
CA ALA A 86 -30.64 -9.83 -4.66
C ALA A 86 -29.39 -9.47 -5.52
N ASP A 87 -28.22 -9.27 -4.90
CA ASP A 87 -26.97 -8.82 -5.53
C ASP A 87 -26.06 -9.97 -6.05
N GLY A 88 -26.54 -11.20 -6.00
CA GLY A 88 -25.88 -12.36 -6.61
C GLY A 88 -24.87 -13.06 -5.71
N ALA A 89 -24.28 -14.12 -6.25
CA ALA A 89 -23.33 -14.98 -5.52
C ALA A 89 -22.05 -14.22 -5.11
N GLN A 90 -21.70 -14.25 -3.83
CA GLN A 90 -20.44 -13.72 -3.31
C GLN A 90 -19.35 -14.80 -3.38
N ILE A 91 -18.22 -14.47 -3.99
CA ILE A 91 -17.04 -15.34 -4.06
C ILE A 91 -16.14 -15.02 -2.89
N SER A 92 -15.61 -16.06 -2.25
CA SER A 92 -14.71 -15.93 -1.10
C SER A 92 -13.44 -16.76 -1.30
N PHE A 93 -12.30 -16.21 -0.91
CA PHE A 93 -11.03 -16.92 -0.86
C PHE A 93 -10.46 -16.88 0.55
N LYS A 94 -9.93 -18.00 1.02
CA LYS A 94 -9.03 -18.03 2.17
C LYS A 94 -7.62 -17.80 1.65
N ALA A 95 -6.97 -16.75 2.14
CA ALA A 95 -5.55 -16.52 1.90
C ALA A 95 -4.75 -17.06 3.08
N ARG A 96 -3.70 -17.83 2.78
CA ARG A 96 -2.66 -18.23 3.72
C ARG A 96 -1.36 -17.57 3.28
N LEU A 97 -0.97 -16.52 4.00
CA LEU A 97 0.26 -15.77 3.75
C LEU A 97 1.33 -16.22 4.75
N GLN A 98 2.44 -16.71 4.23
CA GLN A 98 3.60 -17.12 4.99
C GLN A 98 4.75 -16.14 4.77
N ILE A 99 5.38 -15.66 5.84
CA ILE A 99 6.55 -14.77 5.81
C ILE A 99 7.58 -15.30 6.82
N LEU A 100 8.80 -15.64 6.37
CA LEU A 100 9.87 -16.18 7.23
C LEU A 100 9.39 -17.34 8.13
N GLY A 101 8.54 -18.22 7.59
CA GLY A 101 7.95 -19.37 8.28
C GLY A 101 6.75 -19.06 9.18
N VAL A 102 6.40 -17.78 9.40
CA VAL A 102 5.20 -17.39 10.16
C VAL A 102 4.01 -17.33 9.21
N ILE A 103 2.89 -17.96 9.59
CA ILE A 103 1.69 -18.04 8.77
C ILE A 103 0.58 -17.21 9.42
N ARG A 104 -0.08 -16.37 8.63
CA ARG A 104 -1.33 -15.71 9.01
C ARG A 104 -2.35 -15.86 7.89
N GLU A 105 -3.59 -16.07 8.28
CA GLU A 105 -4.67 -16.38 7.35
C GLU A 105 -5.82 -15.39 7.50
N ASP A 106 -6.44 -15.00 6.40
CA ASP A 106 -7.68 -14.24 6.40
C ASP A 106 -8.56 -14.63 5.21
N VAL A 107 -9.81 -14.20 5.23
CA VAL A 107 -10.78 -14.42 4.16
C VAL A 107 -11.07 -13.11 3.48
N GLY A 108 -10.99 -13.09 2.15
CA GLY A 108 -11.46 -11.97 1.35
C GLY A 108 -12.62 -12.35 0.47
N THR A 109 -13.42 -11.34 0.10
CA THR A 109 -14.65 -11.55 -0.64
C THR A 109 -14.78 -10.60 -1.82
N GLY A 110 -15.58 -10.96 -2.81
CA GLY A 110 -15.79 -10.12 -3.99
C GLY A 110 -16.87 -10.67 -4.91
N ARG A 111 -17.28 -9.83 -5.86
CA ARG A 111 -18.27 -10.19 -6.90
C ARG A 111 -17.67 -11.02 -8.04
N ASP A 112 -16.35 -11.07 -8.11
CA ASP A 112 -15.61 -11.88 -9.07
C ASP A 112 -14.35 -12.48 -8.42
N TYR A 113 -13.78 -13.49 -9.07
CA TYR A 113 -12.60 -14.22 -8.62
C TYR A 113 -11.41 -13.31 -8.33
N LYS A 114 -11.20 -12.29 -9.17
CA LYS A 114 -10.05 -11.40 -9.05
C LYS A 114 -10.22 -10.47 -7.85
N GLN A 115 -11.41 -9.93 -7.64
CA GLN A 115 -11.72 -9.10 -6.47
C GLN A 115 -11.55 -9.90 -5.18
N ALA A 116 -12.14 -11.09 -5.09
CA ALA A 116 -12.11 -11.90 -3.87
C ALA A 116 -10.68 -12.37 -3.51
N SER A 117 -9.91 -12.87 -4.48
CA SER A 117 -8.51 -13.27 -4.26
C SER A 117 -7.61 -12.09 -3.86
N THR A 118 -7.80 -10.93 -4.51
CA THR A 118 -7.07 -9.70 -4.20
C THR A 118 -7.39 -9.19 -2.79
N ASP A 119 -8.67 -9.21 -2.40
CA ASP A 119 -9.10 -8.83 -1.07
C ASP A 119 -8.51 -9.78 0.00
N ALA A 120 -8.53 -11.08 -0.25
CA ALA A 120 -8.02 -12.09 0.68
C ALA A 120 -6.51 -11.91 0.93
N PHE A 121 -5.73 -11.70 -0.14
CA PHE A 121 -4.31 -11.42 -0.03
C PHE A 121 -4.02 -10.16 0.82
N LYS A 122 -4.72 -9.06 0.54
CA LYS A 122 -4.53 -7.81 1.29
C LYS A 122 -4.90 -7.97 2.77
N ARG A 123 -5.98 -8.68 3.06
CA ARG A 123 -6.44 -8.93 4.45
C ARG A 123 -5.46 -9.82 5.21
N ALA A 124 -4.90 -10.86 4.58
CA ALA A 124 -3.84 -11.66 5.20
C ALA A 124 -2.57 -10.82 5.47
N ALA A 125 -2.21 -9.90 4.58
CA ALA A 125 -1.07 -9.00 4.77
C ALA A 125 -1.29 -7.97 5.90
N VAL A 126 -2.51 -7.47 6.08
CA VAL A 126 -2.89 -6.61 7.22
C VAL A 126 -2.59 -7.31 8.53
N ARG A 127 -2.76 -8.63 8.61
CA ARG A 127 -2.41 -9.38 9.82
C ARG A 127 -0.94 -9.28 10.16
N PHE A 128 -0.04 -9.05 9.20
CA PHE A 128 1.39 -8.77 9.41
C PHE A 128 1.70 -7.28 9.65
N GLY A 129 0.69 -6.43 9.70
CA GLY A 129 0.81 -4.99 9.93
C GLY A 129 0.81 -4.15 8.66
N VAL A 130 0.80 -4.76 7.46
CA VAL A 130 0.81 -4.01 6.20
C VAL A 130 -0.48 -3.21 6.05
N ALA A 131 -0.37 -1.89 6.00
CA ALA A 131 -1.52 -0.97 5.84
C ALA A 131 -2.58 -1.10 6.94
N ASN A 132 -2.22 -1.63 8.11
CA ASN A 132 -3.14 -1.78 9.24
C ASN A 132 -3.66 -0.42 9.73
N GLU A 133 -2.86 0.64 9.58
CA GLU A 133 -3.23 2.01 9.89
C GLU A 133 -4.46 2.51 9.12
N LEU A 134 -4.79 1.93 7.97
CA LEU A 134 -5.98 2.32 7.20
C LEU A 134 -7.30 1.99 7.93
N TYR A 135 -7.29 1.03 8.86
CA TYR A 135 -8.45 0.72 9.70
C TYR A 135 -8.71 1.77 10.79
N ALA A 136 -7.72 2.62 11.08
CA ALA A 136 -7.87 3.74 12.00
C ALA A 136 -8.43 5.00 11.31
N TYR A 137 -8.67 4.96 9.99
CA TYR A 137 -9.19 6.11 9.27
C TYR A 137 -10.67 6.34 9.61
N GLU A 138 -11.01 7.60 9.82
CA GLU A 138 -12.37 8.03 10.08
C GLU A 138 -13.27 7.93 8.84
N GLN A 139 -14.58 7.90 9.05
CA GLN A 139 -15.55 7.81 7.96
C GLN A 139 -15.50 9.06 7.07
N ASN A 140 -15.01 8.88 5.84
CA ASN A 140 -14.87 9.99 4.90
C ASN A 140 -16.11 10.17 4.04
N TRP A 141 -17.04 11.01 4.50
CA TRP A 141 -18.21 11.41 3.71
C TRP A 141 -17.85 12.54 2.74
N VAL A 142 -18.07 12.30 1.45
CA VAL A 142 -17.73 13.20 0.34
C VAL A 142 -18.96 13.42 -0.53
N GLU A 143 -19.16 14.66 -0.97
CA GLU A 143 -20.22 15.04 -1.91
C GLU A 143 -19.94 14.40 -3.29
N ILE A 144 -20.97 13.86 -3.92
CA ILE A 144 -20.92 13.27 -5.26
C ILE A 144 -21.90 13.98 -6.19
N ASP A 145 -21.62 13.96 -7.49
CA ASP A 145 -22.35 14.70 -8.52
C ASP A 145 -23.74 14.14 -8.88
N GLY A 146 -24.17 13.04 -8.24
CA GLY A 146 -25.48 12.42 -8.41
C GLY A 146 -25.66 11.15 -7.58
N ASP A 147 -26.80 10.48 -7.71
CA ASP A 147 -27.10 9.19 -7.06
C ASP A 147 -26.88 7.97 -7.98
N GLY A 148 -26.49 8.21 -9.24
CA GLY A 148 -26.26 7.17 -10.22
C GLY A 148 -25.02 6.31 -9.96
N LYS A 149 -24.99 5.12 -10.56
CA LYS A 149 -23.86 4.16 -10.46
C LYS A 149 -22.49 4.72 -10.85
N TYR A 150 -22.47 5.76 -11.69
CA TYR A 150 -21.25 6.41 -12.20
C TYR A 150 -21.02 7.79 -11.58
N ALA A 151 -21.75 8.12 -10.51
CA ALA A 151 -21.55 9.38 -9.79
C ALA A 151 -20.11 9.47 -9.30
N ARG A 152 -19.52 10.66 -9.44
CA ARG A 152 -18.13 10.92 -9.11
C ARG A 152 -18.04 11.86 -7.90
N PRO A 153 -16.98 11.73 -7.08
CA PRO A 153 -16.68 12.72 -6.06
C PRO A 153 -16.55 14.12 -6.67
N VAL A 154 -17.23 15.10 -6.07
CA VAL A 154 -17.10 16.51 -6.43
C VAL A 154 -15.73 17.05 -5.97
N GLU A 155 -15.25 16.58 -4.82
CA GLU A 155 -13.90 16.82 -4.33
C GLU A 155 -13.11 15.51 -4.24
N ASP A 156 -11.79 15.58 -4.39
CA ASP A 156 -10.92 14.42 -4.21
C ASP A 156 -11.06 13.86 -2.77
N PRO A 157 -11.36 12.57 -2.57
CA PRO A 157 -11.58 12.03 -1.24
C PRO A 157 -10.36 12.14 -0.32
N GLN A 158 -9.13 12.07 -0.85
CA GLN A 158 -7.93 12.25 -0.04
C GLN A 158 -7.85 13.70 0.46
N ALA A 159 -8.10 14.69 -0.40
CA ALA A 159 -8.14 16.10 -0.02
C ALA A 159 -9.24 16.37 1.02
N ALA A 160 -10.44 15.79 0.83
CA ALA A 160 -11.56 15.90 1.78
C ALA A 160 -11.19 15.36 3.17
N TYR A 161 -10.54 14.19 3.21
CA TYR A 161 -10.08 13.58 4.45
C TYR A 161 -9.05 14.45 5.16
N VAL A 162 -8.01 14.89 4.43
CA VAL A 162 -6.93 15.72 5.00
C VAL A 162 -7.44 17.03 5.56
N ARG A 163 -8.43 17.65 4.90
CA ARG A 163 -9.07 18.87 5.38
C ARG A 163 -9.83 18.67 6.70
N ARG A 164 -10.48 17.51 6.88
CA ARG A 164 -11.34 17.24 8.03
C ARG A 164 -10.58 16.69 9.24
N TYR A 165 -9.63 15.79 8.99
CA TYR A 165 -8.93 15.02 10.04
C TYR A 165 -7.43 15.32 10.12
N GLY A 166 -6.92 16.19 9.25
CA GLY A 166 -5.48 16.42 9.11
C GLY A 166 -4.80 15.38 8.24
N LYS A 167 -3.50 15.55 8.01
CA LYS A 167 -2.72 14.46 7.40
C LYS A 167 -2.79 13.27 8.34
N PRO A 168 -3.06 12.05 7.85
CA PRO A 168 -2.96 10.87 8.69
C PRO A 168 -1.55 10.90 9.28
N ASP A 169 -1.46 11.12 10.58
CA ASP A 169 -0.18 11.18 11.25
C ASP A 169 0.49 9.85 10.97
N VAL A 170 1.60 9.92 10.24
CA VAL A 170 2.62 8.90 10.32
C VAL A 170 2.93 8.90 11.81
N ILE A 171 2.40 7.95 12.57
CA ILE A 171 2.87 7.72 13.94
C ILE A 171 4.34 7.35 13.73
N HIS A 172 5.20 8.35 13.73
CA HIS A 172 6.61 8.18 13.98
C HIS A 172 6.61 7.61 15.39
N VAL A 173 6.71 6.28 15.47
CA VAL A 173 7.27 5.65 16.64
C VAL A 173 8.67 6.23 16.72
N GLN A 174 8.80 7.35 17.43
CA GLN A 174 10.09 7.85 17.85
C GLN A 174 10.62 6.74 18.73
N ALA A 175 11.56 5.96 18.18
CA ALA A 175 12.46 5.19 18.99
C ALA A 175 13.17 6.22 19.88
N ASN A 176 12.67 6.39 21.10
CA ASN A 176 13.30 7.21 22.13
C ASN A 176 14.75 6.76 22.24
N GLY A 177 15.67 7.61 21.79
CA GLY A 177 17.10 7.41 21.95
C GLY A 177 17.76 8.72 22.33
N THR A 178 18.43 8.73 23.49
CA THR A 178 19.66 9.50 23.75
C THR A 178 20.26 9.06 25.10
N PRO A 179 21.59 9.17 25.34
CA PRO A 179 22.58 9.93 24.56
C PRO A 179 23.83 9.17 24.07
N THR A 180 24.24 9.57 22.86
CA THR A 180 25.59 9.97 22.44
C THR A 180 26.82 9.29 23.06
N VAL A 181 27.51 8.49 22.25
CA VAL A 181 28.98 8.46 22.24
C VAL A 181 29.44 8.61 20.79
N ALA A 182 30.16 9.70 20.53
CA ALA A 182 30.77 10.00 19.25
C ALA A 182 31.91 9.03 18.97
N GLY A 183 31.83 8.33 17.84
CA GLY A 183 32.93 7.58 17.24
C GLY A 183 32.91 7.81 15.72
N PRO A 184 34.06 7.86 15.04
CA PRO A 184 34.13 8.26 13.64
C PRO A 184 33.49 7.18 12.76
N VAL A 185 32.57 7.63 11.92
CA VAL A 185 31.86 6.81 10.92
C VAL A 185 32.88 6.27 9.91
N PRO A 186 33.03 4.95 9.72
CA PRO A 186 33.63 4.46 8.49
C PRO A 186 32.60 4.58 7.37
N THR A 187 32.99 5.33 6.35
CA THR A 187 32.31 5.40 5.06
C THR A 187 32.22 4.01 4.45
N SER A 188 31.04 3.39 4.52
CA SER A 188 30.73 2.19 3.74
C SER A 188 29.76 2.55 2.62
N ILE A 189 30.35 2.57 1.43
CA ILE A 189 29.75 2.64 0.12
C ILE A 189 28.81 1.44 -0.04
N LEU A 190 27.50 1.69 -0.11
CA LEU A 190 26.54 0.79 -0.75
C LEU A 190 25.59 1.64 -1.58
N THR A 191 25.61 1.36 -2.88
CA THR A 191 24.91 2.04 -3.96
C THR A 191 23.40 1.96 -3.83
N ASP A 192 22.79 3.14 -3.68
CA ASP A 192 21.35 3.35 -3.62
C ASP A 192 20.63 2.89 -4.89
N GLY A 193 19.64 2.02 -4.72
CA GLY A 193 18.47 1.97 -5.59
C GLY A 193 17.61 3.20 -5.32
N GLU A 194 18.00 4.33 -5.91
CA GLU A 194 17.37 5.64 -5.70
C GLU A 194 15.89 5.61 -6.12
N THR A 195 14.99 5.56 -5.14
CA THR A 195 13.55 5.74 -5.38
C THR A 195 13.29 7.20 -5.75
N VAL A 196 13.28 7.49 -7.05
CA VAL A 196 13.04 8.84 -7.57
C VAL A 196 11.60 9.27 -7.30
N SER A 197 11.44 10.41 -6.61
CA SER A 197 10.14 11.01 -6.29
C SER A 197 9.70 12.00 -7.37
N CYS A 198 8.39 12.10 -7.61
CA CYS A 198 7.81 12.95 -8.64
C CYS A 198 8.11 14.43 -8.37
N PRO A 199 8.68 15.18 -9.32
CA PRO A 199 9.05 16.58 -9.10
C PRO A 199 7.84 17.52 -8.96
N LYS A 200 6.64 17.08 -9.37
CA LYS A 200 5.41 17.89 -9.28
C LYS A 200 4.63 17.69 -7.99
N CYS A 201 4.49 16.45 -7.53
CA CYS A 201 3.64 16.13 -6.38
C CYS A 201 4.38 15.44 -5.23
N GLY A 202 5.69 15.17 -5.38
CA GLY A 202 6.47 14.37 -4.44
C GLY A 202 6.07 12.89 -4.38
N GLY A 203 5.09 12.46 -5.19
CA GLY A 203 4.57 11.10 -5.20
C GLY A 203 5.47 10.10 -5.92
N ARG A 204 5.18 8.81 -5.80
CA ARG A 204 5.95 7.74 -6.46
C ARG A 204 5.86 7.82 -7.99
N MET A 205 6.90 7.34 -8.66
CA MET A 205 6.96 7.24 -10.12
C MET A 205 7.17 5.80 -10.57
N TRP A 206 6.52 5.41 -11.67
CA TRP A 206 6.85 4.19 -12.43
C TRP A 206 8.22 4.35 -13.08
N ASP A 207 9.14 3.42 -12.83
CA ASP A 207 10.39 3.29 -13.58
C ASP A 207 10.13 2.53 -14.89
N ASN A 208 10.17 3.26 -15.99
CA ASN A 208 9.95 2.73 -17.33
C ASN A 208 11.26 2.48 -18.08
N ARG A 209 12.44 2.64 -17.46
CA ARG A 209 13.73 2.50 -18.15
C ARG A 209 13.93 1.11 -18.74
N LEU A 210 13.40 0.08 -18.08
CA LEU A 210 13.47 -1.32 -18.52
C LEU A 210 12.39 -1.70 -19.54
N THR A 211 11.29 -0.95 -19.61
CA THR A 211 10.11 -1.31 -20.41
C THR A 211 9.86 -0.37 -21.59
N LYS A 212 10.54 0.79 -21.66
CA LYS A 212 10.39 1.74 -22.76
C LYS A 212 10.98 1.19 -24.06
N ARG A 213 10.21 1.23 -25.15
CA ARG A 213 10.66 0.87 -26.51
C ARG A 213 11.31 2.03 -27.27
N ASN A 214 10.97 3.27 -26.89
CA ASN A 214 11.54 4.48 -27.49
C ASN A 214 12.57 5.06 -26.50
N PRO A 215 13.86 5.14 -26.86
CA PRO A 215 14.89 5.71 -25.99
C PRO A 215 14.60 7.14 -25.53
N ARG A 216 13.86 7.93 -26.32
CA ARG A 216 13.43 9.30 -26.00
C ARG A 216 12.18 9.38 -25.11
N ALA A 217 11.53 8.26 -24.81
CA ALA A 217 10.39 8.26 -23.89
C ALA A 217 10.84 8.56 -22.45
N PRO A 218 9.94 9.07 -21.59
CA PRO A 218 10.28 9.37 -20.19
C PRO A 218 10.79 8.13 -19.46
N ASP A 219 11.86 8.30 -18.68
CA ASP A 219 12.40 7.27 -17.80
C ASP A 219 11.44 6.99 -16.65
N TYR A 220 10.82 8.04 -16.12
CA TYR A 220 9.87 7.93 -15.03
C TYR A 220 8.56 8.63 -15.35
N LYS A 221 7.45 8.01 -14.96
CA LYS A 221 6.11 8.59 -15.05
C LYS A 221 5.40 8.54 -13.70
N CYS A 222 4.79 9.63 -13.27
CA CYS A 222 4.08 9.67 -11.99
C CYS A 222 2.97 8.60 -11.95
N GLN A 223 2.83 7.93 -10.81
CA GLN A 223 1.79 6.93 -10.60
C GLN A 223 0.42 7.55 -10.32
N ASN A 224 0.39 8.77 -9.78
CA ASN A 224 -0.85 9.50 -9.54
C ASN A 224 -1.46 9.94 -10.89
N ARG A 225 -2.64 9.43 -11.22
CA ARG A 225 -3.33 9.72 -12.50
C ARG A 225 -3.75 11.18 -12.67
N SER A 226 -3.89 11.89 -11.55
CA SER A 226 -4.18 13.33 -11.51
C SER A 226 -2.90 14.20 -11.59
N CYS A 227 -1.71 13.58 -11.62
CA CYS A 227 -0.43 14.25 -11.75
C CYS A 227 0.28 13.83 -13.05
N ASP A 228 0.61 14.81 -13.88
CA ASP A 228 1.28 14.67 -15.17
C ASP A 228 2.82 14.74 -15.06
N GLY A 229 3.37 14.50 -13.86
CA GLY A 229 4.81 14.51 -13.62
C GLY A 229 5.54 13.41 -14.39
N VAL A 230 6.60 13.79 -15.11
CA VAL A 230 7.47 12.89 -15.87
C VAL A 230 8.93 13.30 -15.69
N ILE A 231 9.84 12.33 -15.72
CA ILE A 231 11.29 12.59 -15.75
C ILE A 231 11.82 11.98 -17.04
N TRP A 232 12.50 12.81 -17.81
CA TRP A 232 13.08 12.44 -19.09
C TRP A 232 14.52 11.96 -18.92
N PRO A 233 14.99 11.05 -19.78
CA PRO A 233 16.40 10.67 -19.81
C PRO A 233 17.30 11.90 -20.02
N ALA A 234 18.50 11.86 -19.45
CA ALA A 234 19.49 12.93 -19.60
C ALA A 234 19.78 13.19 -21.09
N LYS A 235 19.81 14.48 -21.49
CA LYS A 235 20.14 14.87 -22.87
C LYS A 235 21.57 14.42 -23.20
N GLY A 236 21.70 13.37 -24.02
CA GLY A 236 22.99 12.79 -24.43
C GLY A 236 23.20 11.33 -24.00
N ALA A 237 22.23 10.68 -23.35
CA ALA A 237 22.32 9.25 -23.05
C ALA A 237 22.41 8.41 -24.34
N PRO A 238 23.29 7.38 -24.40
CA PRO A 238 23.49 6.58 -25.61
C PRO A 238 22.20 5.86 -25.98
N THR A 239 21.82 5.97 -27.26
CA THR A 239 20.78 5.15 -27.86
C THR A 239 21.29 3.72 -27.94
N ASN A 240 20.77 2.83 -27.09
CA ASN A 240 20.76 1.39 -27.36
C ASN A 240 19.59 1.05 -28.27
#